data_AF-A0A8J7HNU4-F1
#
_entry.id   AF-A0A8J7HNU4-F1
#
_cell.length_a   1.000
_cell.length_b   1.000
_cell.length_c   1.000
_cell.angle_alpha   90.00
_cell.angle_beta   90.00
_cell.angle_gamma   90.00
#
_symmetry.space_group_name_H-M   'P 1'
#
loop_
_entity.id
_entity.type
_entity.pdbx_description
1 polymer ?
#
loop_
_entity_poly.entity_id
_entity_poly.type
_entity_poly.pdbx_seq_one_letter_code
_entity_poly.pdbx_strand_id
1 'polypeptide(L)'
;MEITKVSSEGQVIIPEELLKVSGWEIGQELIATNMGDGILLKPKKPFAETTLNDVAGCLKYQGTPKSLEDMNDAIRQDVEESWHGGS
;
A
#
# COMPACT_ATOMS: atom_id res chain seq x y z
N MET A 1 -0.41 -25.60 -10.62
CA MET A 1 0.17 -26.11 -9.36
C MET A 1 1.66 -26.11 -9.54
N GLU A 2 2.36 -25.11 -9.01
CA GLU A 2 3.81 -25.05 -9.07
C GLU A 2 4.41 -25.60 -7.79
N ILE A 3 5.46 -26.41 -7.94
CA ILE A 3 6.19 -27.03 -6.83
C ILE A 3 7.42 -26.18 -6.58
N THR A 4 7.54 -25.67 -5.35
CA THR A 4 8.74 -24.99 -4.88
C THR A 4 9.42 -25.80 -3.78
N LYS A 5 10.73 -25.63 -3.62
CA LYS A 5 11.54 -26.31 -2.61
C LYS A 5 11.99 -25.29 -1.56
N VAL A 6 11.99 -25.73 -0.31
CA VAL A 6 12.59 -24.99 0.80
C VAL A 6 14.11 -25.21 0.74
N SER A 7 14.89 -24.14 0.77
CA SER A 7 16.35 -24.21 0.87
C SER A 7 16.79 -24.61 2.28
N SER A 8 18.08 -24.96 2.45
CA SER A 8 18.67 -25.22 3.77
C SER A 8 18.59 -24.03 4.72
N GLU A 9 18.44 -22.81 4.18
CA GLU A 9 18.27 -21.57 4.94
C GLU A 9 16.79 -21.27 5.26
N GLY A 10 15.86 -22.16 4.88
CA GLY A 10 14.43 -21.96 5.11
C GLY A 10 13.77 -21.02 4.10
N GLN A 11 14.47 -20.65 3.03
CA GLN A 11 13.92 -19.77 2.00
C GLN A 11 13.11 -20.58 0.98
N VAL A 12 12.03 -20.00 0.49
CA VAL A 12 11.21 -20.59 -0.59
C VAL A 12 11.26 -19.66 -1.78
N ILE A 13 11.64 -20.20 -2.93
CA ILE A 13 11.63 -19.44 -4.19
C ILE A 13 10.19 -19.44 -4.70
N ILE A 14 9.60 -18.26 -4.81
CA ILE A 14 8.25 -18.14 -5.39
C ILE A 14 8.40 -18.18 -6.92
N PRO A 15 7.74 -19.14 -7.59
CA PRO A 15 7.71 -19.22 -9.04
C PRO A 15 7.27 -17.92 -9.71
N GLU A 16 7.81 -17.67 -10.91
CA GLU A 16 7.57 -16.42 -11.66
C GLU A 16 6.08 -16.19 -11.97
N GLU A 17 5.31 -17.25 -12.26
CA GLU A 17 3.89 -17.11 -12.60
C GLU A 17 3.08 -16.60 -11.40
N LEU A 18 3.40 -17.06 -10.19
CA LEU A 18 2.77 -16.57 -8.96
C LEU A 18 3.14 -15.11 -8.66
N LEU A 19 4.39 -14.70 -8.92
CA LEU A 19 4.81 -13.30 -8.76
C LEU A 19 4.09 -12.36 -9.74
N LYS A 20 3.90 -12.79 -11.00
CA LYS A 20 3.19 -12.01 -12.01
C LYS A 20 1.73 -11.76 -11.65
N VAL A 21 1.06 -12.75 -11.06
CA VAL A 21 -0.35 -12.62 -10.65
C VAL A 21 -0.49 -11.84 -9.35
N SER A 22 0.48 -11.92 -8.43
CA SER A 22 0.42 -11.24 -7.14
C SER A 22 0.72 -9.74 -7.21
N GLY A 23 1.41 -9.29 -8.26
CA GLY A 23 1.82 -7.89 -8.44
C GLY A 23 2.86 -7.43 -7.42
N TRP A 24 3.63 -8.36 -6.84
CA TRP A 24 4.65 -8.03 -5.83
C TRP A 24 5.92 -7.50 -6.48
N GLU A 25 6.50 -6.46 -5.88
CA GLU A 25 7.77 -5.89 -6.29
C GLU A 25 8.97 -6.55 -5.58
N ILE A 26 10.14 -6.50 -6.21
CA ILE A 26 11.38 -7.01 -5.61
C ILE A 26 11.70 -6.18 -4.35
N GLY A 27 11.95 -6.87 -3.23
CA GLY A 27 12.24 -6.23 -1.95
C GLY A 27 11.00 -5.83 -1.14
N GLN A 28 9.78 -6.08 -1.65
CA GLN A 28 8.55 -5.85 -0.88
C GLN A 28 8.49 -6.76 0.36
N GLU A 29 8.17 -6.17 1.51
CA GLU A 29 7.94 -6.92 2.74
C GLU A 29 6.61 -7.69 2.67
N LEU A 30 6.65 -8.98 2.98
CA LEU A 30 5.46 -9.83 3.07
C LEU A 30 5.31 -10.35 4.50
N ILE A 31 4.07 -10.42 4.96
CA ILE A 31 3.68 -11.09 6.21
C ILE A 31 3.41 -12.55 5.90
N ALA A 32 4.13 -13.45 6.56
CA ALA A 32 3.89 -14.88 6.54
C ALA A 32 3.02 -15.31 7.73
N THR A 33 1.86 -15.89 7.46
CA THR A 33 0.92 -16.39 8.47
C THR A 33 0.72 -17.89 8.31
N ASN A 34 0.86 -18.65 9.39
CA ASN A 34 0.57 -20.08 9.41
C ASN A 34 -0.95 -20.31 9.47
N MET A 35 -1.51 -21.06 8.50
CA MET A 35 -2.92 -21.41 8.43
C MET A 35 -3.19 -22.90 8.76
N GLY A 36 -2.20 -23.63 9.25
CA GLY A 36 -2.29 -25.06 9.57
C GLY A 36 -1.85 -25.93 8.41
N ASP A 37 -2.59 -25.93 7.30
CA ASP A 37 -2.25 -26.70 6.09
C ASP A 37 -1.32 -25.94 5.12
N GLY A 38 -1.06 -24.66 5.38
CA GLY A 38 -0.22 -23.84 4.52
C GLY A 38 0.23 -22.53 5.16
N ILE A 39 1.04 -21.78 4.39
CA ILE A 39 1.51 -20.44 4.76
C ILE A 39 0.83 -19.44 3.83
N LEU A 40 0.14 -18.46 4.41
CA LEU A 40 -0.39 -17.31 3.69
C LEU A 40 0.67 -16.21 3.65
N LEU A 41 0.99 -15.75 2.44
CA LEU A 41 1.84 -14.57 2.23
C LEU A 41 0.97 -13.40 1.78
N LYS A 42 1.05 -12.28 2.49
CA LYS A 42 0.35 -11.04 2.14
C LYS A 42 1.31 -9.85 2.16
N PRO A 43 1.16 -8.86 1.27
CA PRO A 43 1.89 -7.60 1.38
C PRO A 43 1.72 -7.00 2.77
N LYS A 44 2.84 -6.60 3.39
CA LYS A 44 2.79 -5.82 4.61
C LYS A 44 2.15 -4.47 4.27
N LYS A 45 0.99 -4.18 4.87
CA LYS A 45 0.35 -2.87 4.69
C LYS A 45 1.34 -1.80 5.19
N PRO A 46 1.55 -0.71 4.44
CA PRO A 46 2.46 0.36 4.86
C PRO A 46 1.97 1.05 6.14
N PHE A 47 0.66 0.97 6.41
CA PHE A 47 0.04 1.50 7.61
C PHE A 47 -0.39 0.36 8.53
N ALA A 48 -0.18 0.55 9.83
CA ALA A 48 -0.77 -0.29 10.85
C ALA A 48 -2.30 -0.28 10.70
N GLU A 49 -2.96 -1.39 11.05
CA GLU A 49 -4.42 -1.40 11.11
C GLU A 49 -4.89 -0.40 12.17
N THR A 50 -5.62 0.62 11.74
CA THR A 50 -6.22 1.62 12.61
C THR A 50 -7.66 1.18 12.93
N THR A 51 -8.05 1.30 14.20
CA THR A 51 -9.45 1.10 14.60
C THR A 51 -10.24 2.39 14.40
N LEU A 52 -11.58 2.30 14.42
CA LEU A 52 -12.43 3.50 14.41
C LEU A 52 -12.11 4.46 15.56
N ASN A 53 -11.68 3.94 16.72
CA ASN A 53 -11.25 4.77 17.85
C ASN A 53 -9.96 5.53 17.56
N ASP A 54 -9.02 4.96 16.81
CA ASP A 54 -7.76 5.62 16.44
C ASP A 54 -7.98 6.81 15.49
N VAL A 55 -9.08 6.82 14.74
CA VAL A 55 -9.42 7.88 13.77
C VAL A 55 -10.58 8.77 14.20
N ALA A 56 -11.29 8.43 15.28
CA ALA A 56 -12.46 9.18 15.76
C ALA A 56 -12.12 10.65 16.07
N GLY A 57 -10.88 10.94 16.47
CA GLY A 57 -10.39 12.31 16.69
C GLY A 57 -10.32 13.16 15.42
N CYS A 58 -10.19 12.56 14.25
CA CYS A 58 -10.13 13.25 12.95
C CYS A 58 -11.52 13.48 12.33
N LEU A 59 -12.59 12.88 12.86
CA LEU A 59 -13.96 13.07 12.37
C LEU A 59 -14.54 14.45 12.71
N LYS A 60 -14.02 15.10 13.76
CA LYS A 60 -14.44 16.45 14.17
C LYS A 60 -13.62 17.51 13.45
N TYR A 61 -13.67 17.53 12.12
CA TYR A 61 -13.18 18.70 11.39
C TYR A 61 -14.04 19.90 11.79
N GLN A 62 -13.47 20.82 12.57
CA GLN A 62 -14.17 22.00 13.09
C GLN A 62 -14.17 23.19 12.11
N GLY A 63 -13.45 23.07 10.99
CA GLY A 63 -13.39 24.09 9.94
C GLY A 63 -14.53 23.96 8.94
N THR A 64 -14.69 24.99 8.10
CA THR A 64 -15.59 24.92 6.94
C THR A 64 -15.02 23.93 5.92
N PRO A 65 -15.77 22.89 5.54
CA PRO A 65 -15.31 21.94 4.53
C PRO A 65 -15.08 22.68 3.22
N LYS A 66 -13.97 22.37 2.54
CA LYS A 66 -13.68 22.90 1.21
C LYS A 66 -14.66 22.32 0.20
N SER A 67 -15.13 23.15 -0.73
CA SER A 67 -15.95 22.66 -1.85
C SER A 67 -15.06 21.92 -2.85
N LEU A 68 -15.68 21.09 -3.69
CA LEU A 68 -14.95 20.46 -4.80
C LEU A 68 -14.30 21.52 -5.73
N GLU A 69 -14.97 22.66 -5.91
CA GLU A 69 -14.41 23.80 -6.65
C GLU A 69 -13.13 24.34 -6.00
N ASP A 70 -13.12 24.59 -4.68
CA ASP A 70 -11.90 25.00 -3.95
C ASP A 70 -10.76 24.00 -4.12
N MET A 71 -11.06 22.69 -4.10
CA MET A 71 -10.06 21.63 -4.28
C MET A 71 -9.47 21.65 -5.69
N ASN A 72 -10.33 21.76 -6.71
CA ASN A 72 -9.90 21.83 -8.10
C ASN A 72 -9.09 23.11 -8.40
N ASP A 73 -9.48 24.24 -7.79
CA ASP A 73 -8.74 25.50 -7.91
C ASP A 73 -7.35 25.40 -7.31
N ALA A 74 -7.24 24.82 -6.10
CA ALA A 74 -5.95 24.63 -5.43
C ALA A 74 -5.01 23.70 -6.22
N ILE A 75 -5.53 22.60 -6.79
CA ILE A 75 -4.74 21.70 -7.64
C ILE A 75 -4.27 22.43 -8.90
N ARG A 76 -5.15 23.21 -9.54
CA ARG A 76 -4.80 23.98 -10.74
C ARG A 76 -3.71 25.00 -10.44
N GLN A 77 -3.86 25.75 -9.35
CA GLN A 77 -2.90 26.76 -8.92
C GLN A 77 -1.53 26.14 -8.62
N ASP A 78 -1.48 25.02 -7.89
CA ASP A 78 -0.23 24.31 -7.58
C ASP A 78 0.49 23.80 -8.85
N VAL A 79 -0.27 23.30 -9.83
CA VAL A 79 0.25 22.91 -11.14
C VAL A 79 0.79 24.12 -11.91
N GLU A 80 0.11 25.26 -11.90
CA GLU A 80 0.57 26.49 -12.56
C GLU A 80 1.84 27.05 -11.90
N GLU A 81 1.89 27.08 -10.57
CA GLU A 81 3.05 27.56 -9.80
C GLU A 81 4.28 26.66 -9.97
N SER A 82 4.10 25.34 -9.97
CA SER A 82 5.20 24.38 -10.19
C SER A 82 5.71 24.38 -11.64
N TRP A 83 4.87 24.74 -12.62
CA TRP A 83 5.26 24.82 -14.03
C TRP A 83 6.15 26.03 -14.35
N HIS A 84 6.09 27.10 -13.55
CA HIS A 84 6.95 28.28 -13.72
C HIS A 84 8.43 28.05 -13.35
N GLY A 85 8.82 26.84 -12.96
CA GLY A 85 10.22 26.43 -12.75
C GLY A 85 10.97 25.94 -14.00
N GLY A 86 10.31 25.87 -15.16
CA GLY A 86 10.92 25.49 -16.44
C GLY A 86 11.17 26.69 -17.36
N SER A 87 12.15 27.54 -17.03
CA SER A 87 12.73 28.54 -17.96
C SER A 87 14.18 28.20 -18.25
#